data_AF-A0A3C1N6A7-F1
#
_entry.id   AF-A0A3C1N6A7-F1
#
_cell.length_a   1.000
_cell.length_b   1.000
_cell.length_c   1.000
_cell.angle_alpha   90.00
_cell.angle_beta   90.00
_cell.angle_gamma   90.00
#
_symmetry.space_group_name_H-M   'P 1'
#
loop_
_entity.id
_entity.type
_entity.pdbx_description
1 polymer ?
#
loop_
_entity_poly.entity_id
_entity_poly.type
_entity_poly.pdbx_seq_one_letter_code
_entity_poly.pdbx_strand_id
1 'polypeptide(L)'
;MTMRFDVTTMAVETPARFAKLVSVVEDAGCDHLWVCDSSLHARDVFAYLGIVANHSERLLFGPNCNHPYTRHPAINYNAMATLHEMSGGRAKITVGAGDRPVMELGYRIAPVATV
;
A
#
# COMPACT_ATOMS: atom_id res chain seq x y z
N MET A 1 -15.80 15.34 17.76
CA MET A 1 -14.91 14.29 17.21
C MET A 1 -15.31 14.10 15.76
N THR A 2 -14.42 14.38 14.81
CA THR A 2 -14.75 14.32 13.37
C THR A 2 -14.45 12.92 12.85
N MET A 3 -15.43 12.29 12.21
CA MET A 3 -15.28 10.96 11.62
C MET A 3 -14.51 11.05 10.29
N ARG A 4 -13.63 10.09 10.03
CA ARG A 4 -12.80 10.00 8.82
C ARG A 4 -13.07 8.68 8.11
N PHE A 5 -12.97 8.68 6.78
CA PHE A 5 -13.22 7.52 5.93
C PHE A 5 -12.03 7.27 5.00
N ASP A 6 -11.69 6.00 4.84
CA ASP A 6 -10.58 5.52 4.03
C ASP A 6 -11.03 4.40 3.08
N VAL A 7 -10.27 4.16 2.02
CA VAL A 7 -10.53 3.09 1.04
C VAL A 7 -9.34 2.14 1.00
N THR A 8 -9.62 0.82 0.96
CA THR A 8 -8.63 -0.22 0.68
C THR A 8 -8.97 -0.93 -0.62
N THR A 9 -7.96 -1.18 -1.45
CA THR A 9 -8.11 -1.89 -2.73
C THR A 9 -6.90 -2.76 -3.04
N MET A 10 -6.96 -3.55 -4.10
CA MET A 10 -5.84 -4.33 -4.63
C MET A 10 -5.36 -3.77 -5.97
N ALA A 11 -4.10 -3.98 -6.31
CA ALA A 11 -3.50 -3.60 -7.59
C ALA A 11 -3.91 -4.54 -8.76
N VAL A 12 -5.21 -4.79 -8.92
CA VAL A 12 -5.80 -5.72 -9.92
C VAL A 12 -6.28 -5.04 -11.19
N GLU A 13 -6.57 -3.75 -11.14
CA GLU A 13 -6.90 -2.94 -12.31
C GLU A 13 -5.65 -2.59 -13.14
N THR A 14 -5.82 -2.17 -14.39
CA THR A 14 -4.69 -1.64 -15.18
C THR A 14 -4.19 -0.32 -14.60
N PRO A 15 -2.92 0.09 -14.81
CA PRO A 15 -2.38 1.33 -14.23
C PRO A 15 -3.23 2.56 -14.55
N ALA A 16 -3.72 2.67 -15.79
CA ALA A 16 -4.57 3.78 -16.23
C ALA A 16 -5.95 3.79 -15.55
N ARG A 17 -6.55 2.62 -15.29
CA ARG A 17 -7.82 2.53 -14.55
C ARG A 17 -7.61 2.80 -13.06
N PHE A 18 -6.49 2.35 -12.52
CA PHE A 18 -6.11 2.62 -11.14
C PHE A 18 -5.87 4.10 -10.88
N ALA A 19 -5.20 4.82 -11.80
CA ALA A 19 -5.04 6.27 -11.71
C ALA A 19 -6.40 7.01 -11.63
N LYS A 20 -7.39 6.58 -12.41
CA LYS A 20 -8.76 7.12 -12.32
C LYS A 20 -9.40 6.82 -10.96
N LEU A 21 -9.20 5.62 -10.42
CA LEU A 21 -9.68 5.26 -9.09
C LEU A 21 -9.08 6.18 -8.01
N VAL A 22 -7.80 6.55 -8.11
CA VAL A 22 -7.16 7.50 -7.19
C VAL A 22 -7.93 8.81 -7.13
N SER A 23 -8.24 9.41 -8.29
CA SER A 23 -9.01 10.66 -8.36
C SER A 23 -10.41 10.49 -7.77
N VAL A 24 -11.10 9.39 -8.08
CA VAL A 24 -12.44 9.09 -7.53
C VAL A 24 -12.42 9.02 -6.00
N VAL A 25 -11.39 8.39 -5.41
CA VAL A 25 -11.24 8.27 -3.96
C VAL A 25 -10.92 9.63 -3.31
N GLU A 26 -10.08 10.43 -3.96
CA GLU A 26 -9.74 11.77 -3.47
C GLU A 26 -10.95 12.73 -3.50
N ASP A 27 -11.68 12.73 -4.62
CA ASP A 27 -12.88 13.54 -4.85
C ASP A 27 -14.04 13.15 -3.93
N ALA A 28 -14.10 11.88 -3.52
CA ALA A 28 -15.04 11.39 -2.52
C ALA A 28 -14.73 11.90 -1.09
N GLY A 29 -13.63 12.61 -0.88
CA GLY A 29 -13.25 13.18 0.40
C GLY A 29 -12.60 12.18 1.36
N CYS A 30 -12.14 11.02 0.88
CA CYS A 30 -11.42 10.06 1.72
C CYS A 30 -10.07 10.61 2.17
N ASP A 31 -9.56 10.17 3.32
CA ASP A 31 -8.27 10.62 3.83
C ASP A 31 -7.11 9.73 3.38
N HIS A 32 -7.35 8.42 3.34
CA HIS A 32 -6.34 7.45 2.91
C HIS A 32 -6.82 6.56 1.75
N LEU A 33 -5.87 6.23 0.88
CA LEU A 33 -5.97 5.12 -0.06
C LEU A 33 -4.91 4.06 0.27
N TRP A 34 -5.40 2.89 0.66
CA TRP A 34 -4.58 1.74 1.01
C TRP A 34 -4.56 0.71 -0.13
N VAL A 35 -3.40 0.15 -0.44
CA VAL A 35 -3.24 -0.88 -1.47
C VAL A 35 -2.71 -2.17 -0.87
N CYS A 36 -3.43 -3.28 -1.01
CA CYS A 36 -2.98 -4.56 -0.46
C CYS A 36 -1.71 -5.06 -1.16
N ASP A 37 -0.71 -5.49 -0.38
CA ASP A 37 0.46 -6.19 -0.89
C ASP A 37 0.13 -7.67 -1.15
N SER A 38 -0.75 -7.93 -2.11
CA SER A 38 -1.10 -9.28 -2.53
C SER A 38 -0.11 -9.77 -3.59
N SER A 39 1.18 -9.82 -3.24
CA SER A 39 2.35 -10.04 -4.11
C SER A 39 2.24 -11.17 -5.16
N LEU A 40 1.32 -12.13 -5.01
CA LEU A 40 1.09 -13.23 -5.96
C LEU A 40 -0.23 -13.16 -6.74
N HIS A 41 -1.16 -12.29 -6.34
CA HIS A 41 -2.50 -12.18 -6.93
C HIS A 41 -2.81 -10.79 -7.52
N ALA A 42 -1.87 -9.86 -7.38
CA ALA A 42 -1.98 -8.50 -7.86
C ALA A 42 -0.64 -8.04 -8.46
N ARG A 43 -0.64 -6.84 -9.04
CA ARG A 43 0.61 -6.20 -9.50
C ARG A 43 1.43 -5.69 -8.33
N ASP A 44 2.66 -5.29 -8.62
CA ASP A 44 3.58 -4.77 -7.60
C ASP A 44 2.98 -3.56 -6.85
N VAL A 45 2.89 -3.69 -5.53
CA VAL A 45 2.26 -2.71 -4.66
C VAL A 45 2.99 -1.37 -4.69
N PHE A 46 4.32 -1.36 -4.68
CA PHE A 46 5.10 -0.11 -4.63
C PHE A 46 5.00 0.67 -5.94
N ALA A 47 5.00 -0.02 -7.08
CA ALA A 47 4.72 0.60 -8.38
C ALA A 47 3.33 1.26 -8.40
N TYR A 48 2.31 0.61 -7.84
CA TYR A 48 0.95 1.16 -7.78
C TYR A 48 0.81 2.32 -6.80
N LEU A 49 1.51 2.28 -5.66
CA LEU A 49 1.59 3.42 -4.76
C LEU A 49 2.29 4.62 -5.42
N GLY A 50 3.21 4.38 -6.36
CA GLY A 50 3.78 5.43 -7.21
C GLY A 50 2.75 6.13 -8.12
N ILE A 51 1.69 5.42 -8.52
CA ILE A 51 0.56 6.02 -9.23
C ILE A 51 -0.21 6.95 -8.29
N VAL A 52 -0.49 6.50 -7.06
CA VAL A 52 -1.17 7.33 -6.03
C VAL A 52 -0.37 8.60 -5.74
N ALA A 53 0.96 8.48 -5.59
CA ALA A 53 1.84 9.61 -5.34
C ALA A 53 1.72 10.71 -6.41
N ASN A 54 1.53 10.34 -7.68
CA ASN A 54 1.49 11.28 -8.81
C ASN A 54 0.09 11.71 -9.24
N HIS A 55 -0.97 11.02 -8.83
CA HIS A 55 -2.35 11.28 -9.29
C HIS A 55 -3.27 11.78 -8.17
N SER A 56 -2.69 12.13 -7.02
CA SER A 56 -3.40 12.74 -5.90
C SER A 56 -2.53 13.80 -5.25
N GLU A 57 -3.15 14.85 -4.75
CA GLU A 57 -2.48 15.96 -4.06
C GLU A 57 -2.58 15.88 -2.53
N ARG A 58 -3.61 15.20 -1.99
CA ARG A 58 -3.95 15.19 -0.56
C ARG A 58 -3.93 13.79 0.06
N LEU A 59 -4.30 12.74 -0.67
CA LEU A 59 -4.44 11.41 -0.09
C LEU A 59 -3.15 10.97 0.59
N LEU A 60 -3.29 10.52 1.84
CA LEU A 60 -2.28 9.69 2.48
C LEU A 60 -2.40 8.27 1.91
N PHE A 61 -1.30 7.55 1.78
CA PHE A 61 -1.37 6.24 1.13
C PHE A 61 -0.26 5.30 1.59
N GLY A 62 -0.48 4.01 1.41
CA GLY A 62 0.48 3.01 1.80
C GLY A 62 0.06 1.60 1.45
N PRO A 63 0.95 0.62 1.63
CA PRO A 63 0.57 -0.77 1.57
C PRO A 63 -0.39 -1.09 2.73
N ASN A 64 -1.30 -2.05 2.55
CA ASN A 64 -2.16 -2.59 3.61
C ASN A 64 -2.23 -4.13 3.53
N CYS A 65 -1.31 -4.85 4.15
CA CYS A 65 -0.10 -4.37 4.84
C CYS A 65 1.16 -4.89 4.16
N ASN A 66 2.29 -4.23 4.39
CA ASN A 66 3.59 -4.76 4.03
C ASN A 66 3.99 -5.89 5.01
N HIS A 67 4.73 -6.88 4.53
CA HIS A 67 5.21 -8.01 5.35
C HIS A 67 6.66 -8.38 4.97
N PRO A 68 7.42 -9.08 5.85
CA PRO A 68 8.87 -9.23 5.69
C PRO A 68 9.31 -10.36 4.73
N TYR A 69 8.38 -11.15 4.19
CA TYR A 69 8.71 -12.40 3.48
C TYR A 69 8.81 -12.27 1.96
N THR A 70 8.09 -11.35 1.34
CA THR A 70 8.17 -11.14 -0.14
C THR A 70 9.36 -10.30 -0.54
N ARG A 71 9.84 -9.42 0.35
CA ARG A 71 10.96 -8.51 0.12
C ARG A 71 11.72 -8.30 1.43
N HIS A 72 13.04 -8.13 1.32
CA HIS A 72 13.86 -7.80 2.49
C HIS A 72 13.36 -6.51 3.15
N PRO A 73 13.20 -6.44 4.49
CA PRO A 73 12.62 -5.28 5.16
C PRO A 73 13.29 -3.95 4.79
N ALA A 74 14.62 -3.90 4.71
CA ALA A 74 15.35 -2.71 4.29
C ALA A 74 14.95 -2.21 2.88
N ILE A 75 14.61 -3.12 1.96
CA ILE A 75 14.17 -2.77 0.61
C ILE A 75 12.76 -2.17 0.66
N ASN A 76 11.86 -2.72 1.49
CA ASN A 76 10.53 -2.16 1.70
C ASN A 76 10.60 -0.73 2.26
N TYR A 77 11.46 -0.50 3.26
CA TYR A 77 11.64 0.83 3.83
C TYR A 77 12.23 1.81 2.81
N ASN A 78 13.19 1.37 2.00
CA ASN A 78 13.75 2.20 0.92
C ASN A 78 12.67 2.60 -0.11
N ALA A 79 11.83 1.66 -0.55
CA ALA A 79 10.73 1.95 -1.45
C ALA A 79 9.72 2.95 -0.84
N MET A 80 9.40 2.79 0.45
CA MET A 80 8.54 3.74 1.15
C MET A 80 9.17 5.12 1.32
N ALA A 81 10.49 5.21 1.54
CA ALA A 81 11.20 6.49 1.58
C ALA A 81 11.12 7.21 0.23
N THR A 82 11.34 6.50 -0.87
CA THR A 82 11.16 7.05 -2.23
C THR A 82 9.73 7.57 -2.44
N LEU A 83 8.71 6.79 -2.07
CA LEU A 83 7.32 7.22 -2.19
C LEU A 83 6.99 8.42 -1.30
N HIS A 84 7.61 8.50 -0.12
CA HIS A 84 7.45 9.62 0.80
C HIS A 84 8.01 10.92 0.19
N GLU A 85 9.20 10.86 -0.42
CA GLU A 85 9.77 11.98 -1.16
C GLU A 85 8.91 12.37 -2.37
N MET A 86 8.53 11.41 -3.21
CA MET A 86 7.70 11.65 -4.40
C MET A 86 6.37 12.33 -4.07
N SER A 87 5.80 12.03 -2.90
CA SER A 87 4.46 12.51 -2.51
C SER A 87 4.47 13.74 -1.61
N GLY A 88 5.63 14.32 -1.30
CA GLY A 88 5.72 15.44 -0.35
C GLY A 88 5.34 15.04 1.08
N GLY A 89 5.60 13.80 1.47
CA GLY A 89 5.43 13.31 2.84
C GLY A 89 4.13 12.55 3.12
N ARG A 90 3.34 12.22 2.09
CA ARG A 90 2.03 11.58 2.24
C ARG A 90 2.08 10.06 2.37
N ALA A 91 3.15 9.42 1.92
CA ALA A 91 3.31 7.97 2.06
C ALA A 91 3.41 7.54 3.53
N LYS A 92 2.67 6.48 3.90
CA LYS A 92 2.60 5.84 5.21
C LYS A 92 2.92 4.37 5.07
N ILE A 93 3.73 3.83 5.97
CA ILE A 93 4.01 2.39 6.01
C ILE A 93 3.08 1.72 7.02
N THR A 94 2.47 0.62 6.62
CA THR A 94 1.81 -0.31 7.55
C THR A 94 2.52 -1.65 7.46
N VAL A 95 2.70 -2.31 8.60
CA VAL A 95 3.39 -3.60 8.69
C VAL A 95 2.45 -4.59 9.35
N GLY A 96 2.36 -5.79 8.78
CA GLY A 96 1.64 -6.90 9.39
C GLY A 96 2.35 -8.23 9.15
N ALA A 97 1.75 -9.28 9.70
CA ALA A 97 2.35 -10.61 9.68
C ALA A 97 2.28 -11.32 8.31
N GLY A 98 1.45 -10.80 7.40
CA GLY A 98 1.10 -11.43 6.12
C GLY A 98 0.07 -12.56 6.27
N ASP A 99 -0.44 -13.04 5.13
CA ASP A 99 -1.50 -14.04 5.06
C ASP A 99 -1.26 -15.06 3.92
N ARG A 100 -2.15 -15.15 2.93
CA ARG A 100 -2.12 -16.09 1.80
C ARG A 100 -0.81 -16.03 0.99
N PRO A 101 -0.29 -14.87 0.55
CA PRO A 101 0.93 -14.84 -0.24
C PRO A 101 2.15 -15.40 0.51
N VAL A 102 2.19 -15.23 1.84
CA VAL A 102 3.25 -15.80 2.69
C VAL A 102 3.18 -17.32 2.67
N MET A 103 1.98 -17.88 2.84
CA MET A 103 1.75 -19.33 2.83
C MET A 103 2.04 -19.95 1.47
N GLU A 104 1.70 -19.27 0.38
CA GLU A 104 1.95 -19.73 -1.00
C GLU A 104 3.44 -19.73 -1.36
N LEU A 105 4.23 -18.85 -0.75
CA LEU A 105 5.69 -18.88 -0.83
C LEU A 105 6.32 -20.00 0.04
N GLY A 106 5.52 -20.81 0.73
CA GLY A 106 5.99 -21.91 1.57
C GLY A 106 6.42 -21.48 2.98
N TYR A 107 6.14 -20.23 3.37
CA TYR A 107 6.44 -19.74 4.72
C TYR A 107 5.24 -19.90 5.65
N ARG A 108 5.49 -19.85 6.96
CA ARG A 108 4.44 -19.60 7.95
C ARG A 108 4.24 -18.09 8.10
N ILE A 109 3.02 -17.68 8.45
CA ILE A 109 2.70 -16.29 8.83
C ILE A 109 3.72 -15.79 9.86
N ALA A 110 4.13 -14.52 9.75
CA ALA A 110 5.20 -13.99 10.58
C ALA A 110 4.77 -14.03 12.05
N PRO A 111 5.66 -14.46 12.97
CA PRO A 111 5.36 -14.37 14.38
C PRO A 111 5.21 -12.89 14.78
N VAL A 112 4.09 -12.57 15.43
CA VAL A 112 3.93 -11.29 16.11
C VAL A 112 4.42 -11.50 17.54
N ALA A 113 5.63 -11.04 17.85
CA ALA A 113 6.10 -11.00 19.22
C ALA A 113 5.58 -9.71 19.87
N THR A 114 4.75 -9.83 20.91
CA THR A 114 4.51 -8.72 21.83
C THR A 114 5.75 -8.60 22.70
N VAL A 115 6.48 -7.49 22.58
CA VAL A 115 7.57 -7.16 23.52
C VAL A 115 7.04 -6.94 24.92
#